data_AF-A0A955K006-F1
#
_entry.id   AF-A0A955K006-F1
#
_cell.length_a   1.000
_cell.length_b   1.000
_cell.length_c   1.000
_cell.angle_alpha   90.00
_cell.angle_beta   90.00
_cell.angle_gamma   90.00
#
_symmetry.space_group_name_H-M   'P 1'
#
loop_
_entity.id
_entity.type
_entity.pdbx_description
1 polymer ?
#
loop_
_entity_poly.entity_id
_entity_poly.type
_entity_poly.pdbx_seq_one_letter_code
_entity_poly.pdbx_strand_id
1 'polypeptide(L)'
;PLLKKLVTDETRQMVESYVADAIKKPEIERSSEGREKTGVFTGSYATNPANGEKIPIWVADYVLWGYGTGAIMAVPAHDERDFAFAEKFGLPIIEVVEKPSDSVETCYHGEGLLINSDIFDGISTAEAREQIVAWLEQQGVGRTKTTYKMRDWLISRQRYWGAPIPIIHCPEHGAVPVPEKDLPVLLPEVDDFEPKGDGKSPLSRQTDWVQTTCPTCGGPAKRETDVMDGYACSSWYLLRYTDPHNAAQAWAPEKAAYWTPLDMYIGGDHAVAHLLYVRFWNHVFYDMNLVPEKEPVKKLVYHGLIQAEDGRKMSKSLGNVVDPLEVIDAGYGADALRTFELFLGPINEDSSWSSKGIAGVYRFLNRVWTLTQEYIDSDHDLDQPNQPLESLTHATIKKVTDDIYRLSFNTAIAAQMEFVNELYKIKLDGFSAAWQPTFEALVRLIQPFAPHMAAELWQQLGHDSQLDFVDWPEWDEQKIISENMTIVVQVNGKVRATLEVSADATEDAIKSMALANENVTRHLKAEPKKVIYIKNKLLSIVV
;
A
#
# COMPACT_ATOMS: atom_id res chain seq x y z
N PRO A 1 -20.70 -27.52 -17.07
CA PRO A 1 -21.95 -26.78 -16.78
C PRO A 1 -23.20 -27.68 -16.88
N LEU A 2 -23.96 -27.80 -15.78
CA LEU A 2 -25.17 -28.65 -15.72
C LEU A 2 -26.41 -27.98 -16.31
N LEU A 3 -26.40 -26.66 -16.49
CA LEU A 3 -27.57 -25.89 -16.90
C LEU A 3 -28.27 -26.44 -18.16
N LYS A 4 -27.50 -26.81 -19.19
CA LYS A 4 -28.06 -27.40 -20.43
C LYS A 4 -28.83 -28.70 -20.20
N LYS A 5 -28.56 -29.42 -19.10
CA LYS A 5 -29.27 -30.65 -18.69
C LYS A 5 -30.45 -30.37 -17.76
N LEU A 6 -30.52 -29.18 -17.16
CA LEU A 6 -31.56 -28.78 -16.21
C LEU A 6 -32.70 -28.01 -16.90
N VAL A 7 -32.50 -27.51 -18.11
CA VAL A 7 -33.56 -26.84 -18.87
C VAL A 7 -34.52 -27.84 -19.49
N THR A 8 -35.82 -27.59 -19.36
CA THR A 8 -36.86 -28.30 -20.09
C THR A 8 -37.02 -27.73 -21.50
N ASP A 9 -37.68 -28.44 -22.41
CA ASP A 9 -37.88 -27.93 -23.77
C ASP A 9 -38.75 -26.66 -23.81
N GLU A 10 -39.67 -26.50 -22.85
CA GLU A 10 -40.51 -25.31 -22.71
C GLU A 10 -39.72 -24.07 -22.26
N THR A 11 -38.69 -24.24 -21.44
CA THR A 11 -37.92 -23.13 -20.84
C THR A 11 -36.59 -22.86 -21.55
N ARG A 12 -36.12 -23.80 -22.39
CA ARG A 12 -34.81 -23.77 -23.06
C ARG A 12 -34.55 -22.44 -23.76
N GLN A 13 -35.48 -21.98 -24.60
CA GLN A 13 -35.30 -20.76 -25.38
C GLN A 13 -35.16 -19.52 -24.48
N MET A 14 -35.97 -19.43 -23.42
CA MET A 14 -35.91 -18.32 -22.47
C MET A 14 -34.59 -18.32 -21.70
N VAL A 15 -34.15 -19.48 -21.21
CA VAL A 15 -32.89 -19.62 -20.48
C VAL A 15 -31.70 -19.31 -21.37
N GLU A 16 -31.66 -19.82 -22.60
CA GLU A 16 -30.58 -19.54 -23.55
C GLU A 16 -30.49 -18.05 -23.90
N SER A 17 -31.62 -17.38 -24.10
CA SER A 17 -31.67 -15.92 -24.31
C SER A 17 -31.14 -15.18 -23.09
N TYR A 18 -31.57 -15.55 -21.88
CA TYR A 18 -31.12 -14.93 -20.64
C TYR A 18 -29.62 -15.07 -20.43
N VAL A 19 -29.07 -16.27 -20.67
CA VAL A 19 -27.63 -16.53 -20.57
C VAL A 19 -26.84 -15.69 -21.59
N ALA A 20 -27.32 -15.59 -22.82
CA ALA A 20 -26.68 -14.78 -23.86
C ALA A 20 -26.61 -13.29 -23.48
N ASP A 21 -27.62 -12.78 -22.78
CA ASP A 21 -27.64 -11.39 -22.32
C ASP A 21 -26.84 -11.18 -21.04
N ALA A 22 -26.87 -12.13 -20.10
CA ALA A 22 -26.09 -12.07 -18.87
C ALA A 22 -24.57 -12.09 -19.11
N ILE A 23 -24.09 -12.80 -20.13
CA ILE A 23 -22.66 -12.88 -20.48
C ILE A 23 -22.13 -11.55 -21.04
N LYS A 24 -22.99 -10.73 -21.65
CA LYS A 24 -22.60 -9.41 -22.18
C LYS A 24 -22.38 -8.36 -21.07
N LYS A 25 -22.90 -8.62 -19.87
CA LYS A 25 -22.81 -7.69 -18.74
C LYS A 25 -21.52 -7.93 -17.95
N PRO A 26 -20.78 -6.88 -17.57
CA PRO A 26 -19.66 -6.97 -16.65
C PRO A 26 -20.05 -7.63 -15.33
N GLU A 27 -19.14 -8.39 -14.74
CA GLU A 27 -19.36 -9.06 -13.45
C GLU A 27 -19.73 -8.06 -12.35
N ILE A 28 -19.04 -6.91 -12.29
CA ILE A 28 -19.30 -5.87 -11.28
C ILE A 28 -20.72 -5.31 -11.39
N GLU A 29 -21.26 -5.21 -12.61
CA GLU A 29 -22.63 -4.77 -12.88
C GLU A 29 -23.64 -5.84 -12.45
N ARG A 30 -23.25 -7.12 -12.50
CA ARG A 30 -24.11 -8.25 -12.11
C ARG A 30 -24.12 -8.49 -10.60
N SER A 31 -23.03 -8.15 -9.90
CA SER A 31 -22.88 -8.36 -8.46
C SER A 31 -23.24 -7.15 -7.58
N SER A 32 -23.52 -5.98 -8.17
CA SER A 32 -23.80 -4.75 -7.42
C SER A 32 -25.08 -4.81 -6.60
N GLU A 33 -25.01 -4.36 -5.34
CA GLU A 33 -26.15 -4.15 -4.45
C GLU A 33 -27.10 -3.06 -4.99
N GLY A 34 -28.40 -3.17 -4.70
CA GLY A 34 -29.43 -2.21 -5.16
C GLY A 34 -29.88 -2.36 -6.62
N ARG A 35 -29.28 -3.27 -7.40
CA ARG A 35 -29.75 -3.57 -8.76
C ARG A 35 -30.99 -4.45 -8.75
N GLU A 36 -31.88 -4.20 -9.70
CA GLU A 36 -33.01 -5.07 -10.00
C GLU A 36 -32.53 -6.51 -10.28
N LYS A 37 -32.97 -7.46 -9.44
CA LYS A 37 -32.62 -8.87 -9.60
C LYS A 37 -33.27 -9.43 -10.85
N THR A 38 -32.55 -10.24 -11.63
CA THR A 38 -33.10 -10.89 -12.82
C THR A 38 -32.85 -12.39 -12.77
N GLY A 39 -33.73 -13.18 -13.37
CA GLY A 39 -33.56 -14.61 -13.45
C GLY A 39 -34.67 -15.30 -14.23
N VAL A 40 -34.44 -16.56 -14.58
CA VAL A 40 -35.36 -17.42 -15.32
C VAL A 40 -35.45 -18.79 -14.68
N PHE A 41 -36.67 -19.29 -14.50
CA PHE A 41 -36.92 -20.64 -14.01
C PHE A 41 -36.50 -21.67 -15.07
N THR A 42 -35.78 -22.70 -14.65
CA THR A 42 -35.25 -23.73 -15.57
C THR A 42 -36.28 -24.79 -15.97
N GLY A 43 -37.47 -24.80 -15.37
CA GLY A 43 -38.43 -25.90 -15.54
C GLY A 43 -38.11 -27.13 -14.70
N SER A 44 -36.97 -27.16 -14.01
CA SER A 44 -36.52 -28.29 -13.18
C SER A 44 -36.54 -27.97 -11.70
N TYR A 45 -36.60 -29.04 -10.91
CA TYR A 45 -36.58 -29.00 -9.45
C TYR A 45 -35.43 -29.84 -8.91
N ALA A 46 -34.79 -29.37 -7.84
CA ALA A 46 -33.90 -30.17 -7.01
C ALA A 46 -34.66 -30.74 -5.81
N THR A 47 -34.16 -31.80 -5.21
CA THR A 47 -34.66 -32.32 -3.93
C THR A 47 -33.75 -31.78 -2.83
N ASN A 48 -34.32 -31.08 -1.85
CA ASN A 48 -33.59 -30.64 -0.67
C ASN A 48 -33.26 -31.88 0.20
N PRO A 49 -31.97 -32.17 0.46
CA PRO A 49 -31.59 -33.35 1.25
C PRO A 49 -32.06 -33.27 2.71
N ALA A 50 -32.32 -32.07 3.26
CA ALA A 50 -32.73 -31.90 4.65
C ALA A 50 -34.17 -32.33 4.91
N ASN A 51 -35.10 -32.02 4.00
CA ASN A 51 -36.54 -32.25 4.20
C ASN A 51 -37.23 -33.04 3.07
N GLY A 52 -36.49 -33.38 2.00
CA GLY A 52 -37.00 -34.12 0.84
C GLY A 52 -37.86 -33.30 -0.14
N GLU A 53 -38.11 -32.02 0.15
CA GLU A 53 -38.99 -31.17 -0.65
C GLU A 53 -38.40 -30.82 -2.02
N LYS A 54 -39.28 -30.53 -2.99
CA LYS A 54 -38.89 -30.08 -4.32
C LYS A 54 -38.70 -28.57 -4.34
N ILE A 55 -37.48 -28.14 -4.59
CA ILE A 55 -37.08 -26.73 -4.70
C ILE A 55 -36.88 -26.34 -6.17
N PRO A 56 -37.46 -25.24 -6.66
CA PRO A 56 -37.31 -24.82 -8.05
C PRO A 56 -35.88 -24.36 -8.34
N ILE A 57 -35.33 -24.76 -9.49
CA ILE A 57 -34.00 -24.33 -9.92
C ILE A 57 -34.12 -23.12 -10.83
N TRP A 58 -33.45 -22.03 -10.46
CA TRP A 58 -33.41 -20.77 -11.21
C TRP A 58 -32.00 -20.48 -11.75
N VAL A 59 -31.96 -19.74 -12.85
CA VAL A 59 -30.73 -19.10 -13.36
C VAL A 59 -30.82 -17.62 -13.05
N ALA A 60 -29.82 -17.08 -12.36
CA ALA A 60 -29.75 -15.67 -12.01
C ALA A 60 -28.32 -15.13 -12.20
N ASP A 61 -28.20 -13.89 -12.66
CA ASP A 61 -26.92 -13.28 -13.03
C ASP A 61 -26.07 -12.86 -11.84
N TYR A 62 -26.66 -12.67 -10.65
CA TYR A 62 -25.97 -12.42 -9.39
C TYR A 62 -25.22 -13.65 -8.84
N VAL A 63 -25.50 -14.84 -9.34
CA VAL A 63 -24.77 -16.07 -9.00
C VAL A 63 -23.54 -16.17 -9.91
N LEU A 64 -22.36 -16.03 -9.32
CA LEU A 64 -21.10 -15.94 -10.06
C LEU A 64 -20.55 -17.32 -10.40
N TRP A 65 -20.42 -17.61 -11.69
CA TRP A 65 -19.89 -18.90 -12.19
C TRP A 65 -18.49 -19.22 -11.66
N GLY A 66 -17.61 -18.22 -11.56
CA GLY A 66 -16.23 -18.37 -11.11
C GLY A 66 -16.05 -18.39 -9.59
N TYR A 67 -17.13 -18.45 -8.80
CA TYR A 67 -17.09 -18.48 -7.34
C TYR A 67 -17.85 -19.70 -6.80
N GLY A 68 -17.24 -20.40 -5.83
CA GLY A 68 -17.81 -21.64 -5.29
C GLY A 68 -17.98 -22.71 -6.38
N THR A 69 -19.20 -23.23 -6.54
CA THR A 69 -19.56 -24.22 -7.57
C THR A 69 -20.29 -23.61 -8.77
N GLY A 70 -20.49 -22.28 -8.78
CA GLY A 70 -21.38 -21.61 -9.73
C GLY A 70 -22.87 -21.87 -9.48
N ALA A 71 -23.23 -22.45 -8.33
CA ALA A 71 -24.58 -22.63 -7.85
C ALA A 71 -24.63 -22.33 -6.34
N ILE A 72 -25.74 -21.76 -5.87
CA ILE A 72 -25.99 -21.50 -4.45
C ILE A 72 -27.31 -22.13 -4.04
N MET A 73 -27.46 -22.43 -2.75
CA MET A 73 -28.78 -22.58 -2.15
C MET A 73 -29.27 -21.19 -1.75
N ALA A 74 -30.48 -20.83 -2.15
CA ALA A 74 -31.07 -19.56 -1.78
C ALA A 74 -31.79 -19.71 -0.43
N VAL A 75 -31.54 -18.81 0.52
CA VAL A 75 -32.21 -18.80 1.84
C VAL A 75 -32.81 -17.42 2.09
N PRO A 76 -33.97 -17.10 1.47
CA PRO A 76 -34.49 -15.73 1.39
C PRO A 76 -34.73 -15.05 2.74
N ALA A 77 -35.11 -15.77 3.79
CA ALA A 77 -35.34 -15.16 5.10
C ALA A 77 -34.04 -14.67 5.78
N HIS A 78 -32.86 -15.08 5.28
CA HIS A 78 -31.57 -14.88 5.94
C HIS A 78 -30.43 -14.42 4.99
N ASP A 79 -30.70 -14.12 3.71
CA ASP A 79 -29.77 -13.46 2.77
C ASP A 79 -30.52 -12.40 1.94
N GLU A 80 -30.05 -11.15 1.96
CA GLU A 80 -30.76 -10.02 1.34
C GLU A 80 -30.91 -10.16 -0.17
N ARG A 81 -29.94 -10.78 -0.84
CA ARG A 81 -29.97 -10.93 -2.30
C ARG A 81 -31.00 -11.98 -2.68
N ASP A 82 -31.07 -13.05 -1.89
CA ASP A 82 -32.08 -14.10 -2.05
C ASP A 82 -33.47 -13.60 -1.67
N PHE A 83 -33.60 -12.76 -0.63
CA PHE A 83 -34.83 -12.09 -0.25
C PHE A 83 -35.39 -11.24 -1.40
N ALA A 84 -34.59 -10.33 -1.94
CA ALA A 84 -35.00 -9.47 -3.05
C ALA A 84 -35.34 -10.26 -4.32
N PHE A 85 -34.65 -11.38 -4.56
CA PHE A 85 -34.98 -12.28 -5.66
C PHE A 85 -36.32 -12.99 -5.40
N ALA A 86 -36.52 -13.53 -4.20
CA ALA A 86 -37.73 -14.24 -3.82
C ALA A 86 -38.97 -13.33 -3.84
N GLU A 87 -38.88 -12.11 -3.31
CA GLU A 87 -39.97 -11.13 -3.38
C GLU A 87 -40.35 -10.82 -4.83
N LYS A 88 -39.36 -10.57 -5.69
CA LYS A 88 -39.61 -10.21 -7.09
C LYS A 88 -40.30 -11.33 -7.86
N PHE A 89 -39.90 -12.58 -7.64
CA PHE A 89 -40.40 -13.73 -8.38
C PHE A 89 -41.49 -14.51 -7.63
N GLY A 90 -41.95 -14.02 -6.48
CA GLY A 90 -43.01 -14.65 -5.68
C GLY A 90 -42.61 -16.03 -5.15
N LEU A 91 -41.35 -16.21 -4.75
CA LEU A 91 -40.84 -17.47 -4.22
C LEU A 91 -41.04 -17.55 -2.69
N PRO A 92 -41.11 -18.76 -2.11
CA PRO A 92 -41.28 -18.94 -0.67
C PRO A 92 -40.15 -18.29 0.14
N ILE A 93 -40.53 -17.60 1.21
CA ILE A 93 -39.62 -17.02 2.21
C ILE A 93 -39.92 -17.74 3.53
N ILE A 94 -39.05 -18.68 3.91
CA ILE A 94 -39.22 -19.53 5.09
C ILE A 94 -38.19 -19.13 6.13
N GLU A 95 -38.66 -18.66 7.30
CA GLU A 95 -37.80 -18.37 8.44
C GLU A 95 -37.33 -19.68 9.08
N VAL A 96 -36.02 -19.85 9.21
CA VAL A 96 -35.38 -21.00 9.89
C VAL A 96 -34.51 -20.60 11.08
N VAL A 97 -34.36 -19.31 11.33
CA VAL A 97 -33.71 -18.74 12.51
C VAL A 97 -34.70 -17.82 13.21
N GLU A 98 -34.90 -18.05 14.51
CA GLU A 98 -35.72 -17.18 15.34
C GLU A 98 -35.04 -15.82 15.50
N LYS A 99 -35.72 -14.77 15.03
CA LYS A 99 -35.25 -13.39 15.18
C LYS A 99 -35.53 -12.86 16.60
N PRO A 100 -34.68 -11.98 17.14
CA PRO A 100 -34.96 -11.26 18.38
C PRO A 100 -36.30 -10.53 18.30
N SER A 101 -37.04 -10.49 19.42
CA SER A 101 -38.40 -9.93 19.47
C SER A 101 -38.46 -8.42 19.24
N ASP A 102 -37.32 -7.72 19.38
CA ASP A 102 -37.13 -6.31 19.10
C ASP A 102 -36.59 -6.03 17.68
N SER A 103 -36.29 -7.07 16.90
CA SER A 103 -35.83 -6.91 15.53
C SER A 103 -36.98 -6.49 14.61
N VAL A 104 -36.74 -5.43 13.83
CA VAL A 104 -37.64 -4.94 12.77
C VAL A 104 -37.20 -5.40 11.38
N GLU A 105 -36.15 -6.22 11.29
CA GLU A 105 -35.61 -6.70 10.03
C GLU A 105 -36.56 -7.72 9.37
N THR A 106 -36.82 -7.52 8.07
CA THR A 106 -37.60 -8.45 7.25
C THR A 106 -36.77 -9.62 6.74
N CYS A 107 -35.45 -9.45 6.65
CA CYS A 107 -34.47 -10.49 6.35
C CYS A 107 -33.45 -10.49 7.50
N TYR A 108 -33.40 -11.56 8.29
CA TYR A 108 -32.61 -11.61 9.52
C TYR A 108 -31.31 -12.38 9.31
N HIS A 109 -30.16 -11.72 9.46
CA HIS A 109 -28.82 -12.30 9.23
C HIS A 109 -28.07 -12.70 10.50
N GLY A 110 -28.65 -12.41 11.67
CA GLY A 110 -28.02 -12.64 12.95
C GLY A 110 -27.98 -14.11 13.37
N GLU A 111 -27.29 -14.36 14.48
CA GLU A 111 -27.33 -15.65 15.16
C GLU A 111 -28.65 -15.79 15.93
N GLY A 112 -29.10 -17.01 16.18
CA GLY A 112 -30.35 -17.28 16.88
C GLY A 112 -30.56 -18.77 17.15
N LEU A 113 -31.77 -19.13 17.56
CA LEU A 113 -32.18 -20.53 17.65
C LEU A 113 -32.76 -20.98 16.31
N LEU A 114 -32.43 -22.18 15.89
CA LEU A 114 -33.04 -22.78 14.72
C LEU A 114 -34.51 -23.11 14.99
N ILE A 115 -35.35 -22.79 14.00
CA ILE A 115 -36.78 -23.12 13.94
C ILE A 115 -37.08 -23.72 12.57
N ASN A 116 -38.20 -24.45 12.43
CA ASN A 116 -38.60 -25.07 11.17
C ASN A 116 -37.48 -25.93 10.51
N SER A 117 -36.63 -26.53 11.35
CA SER A 117 -35.39 -27.23 10.99
C SER A 117 -35.35 -28.68 11.52
N ASP A 118 -36.51 -29.21 11.95
CA ASP A 118 -36.71 -30.62 12.37
C ASP A 118 -35.77 -31.05 13.50
N ILE A 119 -34.86 -32.00 13.25
CA ILE A 119 -33.93 -32.53 14.25
C ILE A 119 -32.95 -31.47 14.79
N PHE A 120 -32.90 -30.29 14.18
CA PHE A 120 -32.05 -29.18 14.59
C PHE A 120 -32.80 -28.05 15.32
N ASP A 121 -34.12 -28.16 15.49
CA ASP A 121 -34.91 -27.13 16.19
C ASP A 121 -34.42 -26.90 17.63
N GLY A 122 -34.37 -25.63 18.03
CA GLY A 122 -33.93 -25.19 19.36
C GLY A 122 -32.42 -25.19 19.58
N ILE A 123 -31.63 -25.59 18.58
CA ILE A 123 -30.16 -25.51 18.63
C ILE A 123 -29.71 -24.11 18.19
N SER A 124 -28.65 -23.58 18.80
CA SER A 124 -28.07 -22.32 18.37
C SER A 124 -27.45 -22.44 16.97
N THR A 125 -27.56 -21.40 16.15
CA THR A 125 -26.97 -21.34 14.81
C THR A 125 -25.45 -21.59 14.82
N ALA A 126 -24.74 -21.17 15.87
CA ALA A 126 -23.31 -21.41 16.05
C ALA A 126 -22.97 -22.91 16.17
N GLU A 127 -23.71 -23.65 17.01
CA GLU A 127 -23.50 -25.09 17.20
C GLU A 127 -24.05 -25.90 16.02
N ALA A 128 -25.17 -25.46 15.45
CA ALA A 128 -25.86 -26.18 14.39
C ALA A 128 -25.03 -26.26 13.09
N ARG A 129 -24.19 -25.26 12.78
CA ARG A 129 -23.34 -25.26 11.58
C ARG A 129 -22.49 -26.53 11.48
N GLU A 130 -21.77 -26.88 12.54
CA GLU A 130 -20.91 -28.07 12.55
C GLU A 130 -21.74 -29.36 12.54
N GLN A 131 -22.86 -29.39 13.27
CA GLN A 131 -23.73 -30.57 13.33
C GLN A 131 -24.43 -30.85 11.99
N ILE A 132 -24.93 -29.83 11.31
CA ILE A 132 -25.57 -29.96 9.99
C ILE A 132 -24.55 -30.45 8.96
N VAL A 133 -23.33 -29.91 8.97
CA VAL A 133 -22.28 -30.38 8.05
C VAL A 133 -21.92 -31.84 8.31
N ALA A 134 -21.71 -32.24 9.57
CA ALA A 134 -21.43 -33.63 9.94
C ALA A 134 -22.59 -34.56 9.56
N TRP A 135 -23.83 -34.13 9.75
CA TRP A 135 -25.02 -34.87 9.34
C TRP A 135 -25.07 -35.04 7.82
N LEU A 136 -24.85 -33.99 7.04
CA LEU A 136 -24.80 -34.06 5.57
C LEU A 136 -23.69 -34.99 5.06
N GLU A 137 -22.54 -35.02 5.74
CA GLU A 137 -21.43 -35.95 5.47
C GLU A 137 -21.83 -37.40 5.76
N GLN A 138 -22.48 -37.66 6.90
CA GLN A 138 -22.97 -38.98 7.27
C GLN A 138 -24.02 -39.51 6.28
N GLN A 139 -24.88 -38.64 5.76
CA GLN A 139 -25.85 -38.97 4.72
C GLN A 139 -25.23 -39.13 3.32
N GLY A 140 -23.95 -38.77 3.14
CA GLY A 140 -23.25 -38.85 1.85
C GLY A 140 -23.71 -37.81 0.81
N VAL A 141 -24.39 -36.75 1.24
CA VAL A 141 -24.99 -35.71 0.37
C VAL A 141 -24.33 -34.34 0.53
N GLY A 142 -23.35 -34.21 1.43
CA GLY A 142 -22.54 -33.01 1.58
C GLY A 142 -21.13 -33.32 2.08
N ARG A 143 -20.26 -32.32 2.04
CA ARG A 143 -18.93 -32.35 2.65
C ARG A 143 -18.42 -30.95 2.94
N THR A 144 -17.53 -30.85 3.91
CA THR A 144 -16.76 -29.62 4.16
C THR A 144 -15.91 -29.26 2.95
N LYS A 145 -15.88 -27.98 2.60
CA LYS A 145 -15.06 -27.46 1.50
C LYS A 145 -14.58 -26.05 1.83
N THR A 146 -13.27 -25.86 1.83
CA THR A 146 -12.66 -24.53 1.83
C THR A 146 -12.69 -23.96 0.41
N THR A 147 -13.17 -22.73 0.28
CA THR A 147 -13.18 -21.96 -0.96
C THR A 147 -12.43 -20.65 -0.76
N TYR A 148 -11.89 -20.10 -1.85
CA TYR A 148 -11.21 -18.81 -1.85
C TYR A 148 -11.94 -17.87 -2.81
N LYS A 149 -12.03 -16.60 -2.42
CA LYS A 149 -12.48 -15.53 -3.32
C LYS A 149 -11.47 -15.27 -4.45
N MET A 150 -10.19 -15.54 -4.16
CA MET A 150 -9.10 -15.42 -5.13
C MET A 150 -9.27 -16.43 -6.26
N ARG A 151 -8.96 -15.99 -7.49
CA ARG A 151 -9.00 -16.80 -8.71
C ARG A 151 -7.58 -17.01 -9.22
N ASP A 152 -7.43 -18.03 -10.06
CA ASP A 152 -6.20 -18.19 -10.84
C ASP A 152 -5.92 -16.95 -11.69
N TRP A 153 -4.64 -16.66 -11.87
CA TRP A 153 -4.22 -15.49 -12.61
C TRP A 153 -4.24 -15.75 -14.13
N LEU A 154 -5.16 -15.08 -14.82
CA LEU A 154 -5.17 -15.02 -16.27
C LEU A 154 -4.02 -14.13 -16.77
N ILE A 155 -2.92 -14.74 -17.22
CA ILE A 155 -1.74 -14.02 -17.73
C ILE A 155 -1.82 -13.69 -19.23
N SER A 156 -2.65 -14.38 -20.01
CA SER A 156 -2.70 -14.20 -21.46
C SER A 156 -3.40 -12.89 -21.86
N ARG A 157 -2.84 -12.17 -22.83
CA ARG A 157 -3.38 -10.91 -23.37
C ARG A 157 -3.39 -10.96 -24.90
N GLN A 158 -4.55 -10.64 -25.48
CA GLN A 158 -4.72 -10.50 -26.93
C GLN A 158 -4.21 -9.12 -27.40
N ARG A 159 -2.94 -8.85 -27.16
CA ARG A 159 -2.24 -7.58 -27.45
C ARG A 159 -0.92 -7.87 -28.16
N TYR A 160 -0.38 -6.86 -28.83
CA TYR A 160 0.94 -6.96 -29.45
C TYR A 160 2.08 -6.75 -28.43
N TRP A 161 2.01 -5.70 -27.61
CA TRP A 161 3.12 -5.28 -26.77
C TRP A 161 3.16 -6.04 -25.44
N GLY A 162 3.88 -7.16 -25.43
CA GLY A 162 4.17 -7.95 -24.25
C GLY A 162 5.10 -9.12 -24.58
N ALA A 163 5.62 -9.81 -23.57
CA ALA A 163 6.49 -10.96 -23.78
C ALA A 163 5.68 -12.14 -24.39
N PRO A 164 6.07 -12.69 -25.55
CA PRO A 164 5.36 -13.84 -26.13
C PRO A 164 5.35 -15.03 -25.18
N ILE A 165 4.20 -15.69 -25.07
CA ILE A 165 4.07 -16.91 -24.25
C ILE A 165 4.79 -18.05 -25.00
N PRO A 166 5.77 -18.74 -24.37
CA PRO A 166 6.62 -19.73 -25.04
C PRO A 166 5.92 -21.09 -25.21
N ILE A 167 4.77 -21.10 -25.89
CA ILE A 167 3.94 -22.28 -26.17
C ILE A 167 3.73 -22.42 -27.68
N ILE A 168 3.71 -23.67 -28.15
CA ILE A 168 3.40 -24.09 -29.52
C ILE A 168 2.19 -25.02 -29.47
N HIS A 169 1.19 -24.75 -30.30
CA HIS A 169 -0.02 -25.56 -30.47
C HIS A 169 0.14 -26.52 -31.66
N CYS A 170 0.22 -27.82 -31.37
CA CYS A 170 0.30 -28.90 -32.34
C CYS A 170 -1.05 -29.62 -32.46
N PRO A 171 -1.53 -29.94 -33.69
CA PRO A 171 -2.78 -30.70 -33.87
C PRO A 171 -2.77 -32.10 -33.22
N GLU A 172 -1.60 -32.74 -33.12
CA GLU A 172 -1.46 -34.09 -32.54
C GLU A 172 -1.13 -34.07 -31.05
N HIS A 173 -0.25 -33.14 -30.61
CA HIS A 173 0.29 -33.12 -29.25
C HIS A 173 -0.31 -32.04 -28.34
N GLY A 174 -1.19 -31.18 -28.87
CA GLY A 174 -1.76 -30.07 -28.11
C GLY A 174 -0.75 -28.95 -27.85
N ALA A 175 -0.85 -28.31 -26.67
CA ALA A 175 0.07 -27.26 -26.24
C ALA A 175 1.39 -27.87 -25.73
N VAL A 176 2.49 -27.56 -26.39
CA VAL A 176 3.85 -27.99 -26.03
C VAL A 176 4.76 -26.76 -25.83
N PRO A 177 5.70 -26.79 -24.88
CA PRO A 177 6.59 -25.67 -24.64
C PRO A 177 7.59 -25.47 -25.79
N VAL A 178 7.99 -24.23 -26.02
CA VAL A 178 9.14 -23.91 -26.86
C VAL A 178 10.41 -24.48 -26.21
N PRO A 179 11.30 -25.18 -26.95
CA PRO A 179 12.55 -25.67 -26.40
C PRO A 179 13.43 -24.55 -25.85
N GLU A 180 14.15 -24.80 -24.76
CA GLU A 180 15.00 -23.78 -24.09
C GLU A 180 16.02 -23.12 -25.04
N LYS A 181 16.64 -23.91 -25.92
CA LYS A 181 17.60 -23.43 -26.95
C LYS A 181 16.98 -22.48 -27.98
N ASP A 182 15.65 -22.51 -28.13
CA ASP A 182 14.91 -21.69 -29.09
C ASP A 182 14.31 -20.44 -28.40
N LEU A 183 14.59 -20.25 -27.11
CA LEU A 183 14.27 -19.01 -26.39
C LEU A 183 15.34 -17.94 -26.64
N PRO A 184 14.98 -16.64 -26.56
CA PRO A 184 13.63 -16.12 -26.38
C PRO A 184 12.80 -16.16 -27.67
N VAL A 185 11.47 -16.32 -27.52
CA VAL A 185 10.54 -16.05 -28.63
C VAL A 185 10.42 -14.53 -28.78
N LEU A 186 11.10 -13.98 -29.79
CA LEU A 186 11.09 -12.54 -30.05
C LEU A 186 9.76 -12.11 -30.68
N LEU A 187 9.27 -10.94 -30.27
CA LEU A 187 8.16 -10.27 -30.97
C LEU A 187 8.59 -9.96 -32.41
N PRO A 188 7.75 -10.24 -33.42
CA PRO A 188 8.02 -9.82 -34.79
C PRO A 188 7.81 -8.32 -34.93
N GLU A 189 8.60 -7.66 -35.76
CA GLU A 189 8.31 -6.29 -36.17
C GLU A 189 7.06 -6.26 -37.06
N VAL A 190 6.10 -5.39 -36.75
CA VAL A 190 4.84 -5.27 -37.48
C VAL A 190 4.45 -3.81 -37.66
N ASP A 191 3.85 -3.48 -38.81
CA ASP A 191 3.33 -2.13 -39.07
C ASP A 191 1.99 -1.88 -38.35
N ASP A 192 1.14 -2.90 -38.23
CA ASP A 192 -0.20 -2.81 -37.64
C ASP A 192 -0.33 -3.63 -36.34
N PHE A 193 -0.04 -2.97 -35.22
CA PHE A 193 -0.19 -3.49 -33.87
C PHE A 193 -1.59 -3.25 -33.27
N GLU A 194 -2.54 -2.71 -34.05
CA GLU A 194 -3.86 -2.35 -33.52
C GLU A 194 -4.75 -3.60 -33.29
N PRO A 195 -5.43 -3.67 -32.14
CA PRO A 195 -6.50 -4.64 -31.92
C PRO A 195 -7.68 -4.37 -32.87
N LYS A 196 -8.24 -5.42 -33.49
CA LYS A 196 -9.39 -5.27 -34.41
C LYS A 196 -10.75 -5.56 -33.78
N GLY A 197 -10.79 -5.85 -32.48
CA GLY A 197 -12.02 -6.12 -31.74
C GLY A 197 -12.64 -7.49 -32.02
N ASP A 198 -11.95 -8.37 -32.73
CA ASP A 198 -12.35 -9.75 -33.04
C ASP A 198 -11.97 -10.77 -31.95
N GLY A 199 -11.44 -10.27 -30.82
CA GLY A 199 -10.96 -11.08 -29.71
C GLY A 199 -9.65 -11.83 -29.98
N LYS A 200 -8.91 -11.48 -31.05
CA LYS A 200 -7.62 -12.09 -31.37
C LYS A 200 -6.47 -11.12 -31.18
N SER A 201 -5.31 -11.68 -30.85
CA SER A 201 -4.05 -10.91 -30.79
C SER A 201 -3.67 -10.37 -32.18
N PRO A 202 -3.07 -9.16 -32.27
CA PRO A 202 -2.45 -8.68 -33.50
C PRO A 202 -1.42 -9.65 -34.10
N LEU A 203 -0.75 -10.45 -33.25
CA LEU A 203 0.22 -11.46 -33.68
C LEU A 203 -0.41 -12.59 -34.50
N SER A 204 -1.71 -12.86 -34.34
CA SER A 204 -2.41 -13.89 -35.10
C SER A 204 -2.45 -13.64 -36.62
N ARG A 205 -2.22 -12.40 -37.05
CA ARG A 205 -2.14 -11.99 -38.45
C ARG A 205 -0.75 -12.17 -39.06
N GLN A 206 0.27 -12.39 -38.23
CA GLN A 206 1.67 -12.52 -38.66
C GLN A 206 1.94 -13.97 -39.05
N THR A 207 1.40 -14.43 -40.17
CA THR A 207 1.38 -15.87 -40.51
C THR A 207 2.76 -16.52 -40.50
N ASP A 208 3.78 -15.82 -40.97
CA ASP A 208 5.16 -16.34 -41.05
C ASP A 208 5.78 -16.51 -39.66
N TRP A 209 5.45 -15.61 -38.73
CA TRP A 209 5.85 -15.74 -37.33
C TRP A 209 4.99 -16.74 -36.56
N VAL A 210 3.70 -16.90 -36.87
CA VAL A 210 2.83 -17.86 -36.19
C VAL A 210 3.16 -19.29 -36.60
N GLN A 211 3.48 -19.53 -37.87
CA GLN A 211 3.78 -20.87 -38.37
C GLN A 211 5.13 -21.36 -37.83
N THR A 212 5.13 -22.58 -37.30
CA THR A 212 6.33 -23.24 -36.76
C THR A 212 6.18 -24.76 -36.85
N THR A 213 7.18 -25.50 -36.38
CA THR A 213 7.14 -26.96 -36.25
C THR A 213 6.95 -27.38 -34.80
N CYS A 214 6.23 -28.48 -34.59
CA CYS A 214 6.11 -29.09 -33.27
C CYS A 214 7.48 -29.64 -32.84
N PRO A 215 8.01 -29.26 -31.66
CA PRO A 215 9.29 -29.80 -31.18
C PRO A 215 9.23 -31.30 -30.85
N THR A 216 8.03 -31.87 -30.68
CA THR A 216 7.84 -33.29 -30.36
C THR A 216 7.82 -34.19 -31.60
N CYS A 217 7.03 -33.86 -32.63
CA CYS A 217 6.87 -34.70 -33.82
C CYS A 217 7.43 -34.12 -35.12
N GLY A 218 7.90 -32.86 -35.11
CA GLY A 218 8.39 -32.16 -36.30
C GLY A 218 7.30 -31.70 -37.28
N GLY A 219 6.04 -32.08 -37.07
CA GLY A 219 4.91 -31.69 -37.92
C GLY A 219 4.54 -30.20 -37.82
N PRO A 220 3.70 -29.69 -38.74
CA PRO A 220 3.25 -28.29 -38.72
C PRO A 220 2.50 -27.93 -37.43
N ALA A 221 2.84 -26.77 -36.86
CA ALA A 221 2.26 -26.26 -35.62
C ALA A 221 2.15 -24.73 -35.66
N LYS A 222 1.55 -24.14 -34.62
CA LYS A 222 1.36 -22.69 -34.51
C LYS A 222 1.85 -22.19 -33.16
N ARG A 223 2.59 -21.08 -33.12
CA ARG A 223 2.95 -20.41 -31.86
C ARG A 223 1.69 -19.88 -31.15
N GLU A 224 1.73 -19.81 -29.83
CA GLU A 224 0.80 -18.98 -29.06
C GLU A 224 0.92 -17.53 -29.53
N THR A 225 -0.23 -16.89 -29.75
CA THR A 225 -0.30 -15.51 -30.26
C THR A 225 -0.56 -14.51 -29.17
N ASP A 226 -0.97 -14.96 -27.99
CA ASP A 226 -1.12 -14.11 -26.83
C ASP A 226 0.25 -13.79 -26.19
N VAL A 227 0.32 -12.60 -25.63
CA VAL A 227 1.47 -12.14 -24.84
C VAL A 227 1.14 -12.20 -23.35
N MET A 228 2.17 -12.28 -22.51
CA MET A 228 2.03 -12.21 -21.06
C MET A 228 1.62 -10.80 -20.62
N ASP A 229 0.75 -10.75 -19.62
CA ASP A 229 0.38 -9.55 -18.88
C ASP A 229 1.60 -8.84 -18.28
N GLY A 230 1.55 -7.51 -18.21
CA GLY A 230 2.65 -6.69 -17.71
C GLY A 230 3.06 -7.02 -16.27
N TYR A 231 2.13 -7.49 -15.42
CA TYR A 231 2.47 -7.91 -14.07
C TYR A 231 3.36 -9.14 -14.05
N ALA A 232 3.38 -9.99 -15.08
CA ALA A 232 4.32 -11.12 -15.15
C ALA A 232 5.77 -10.62 -15.11
N CYS A 233 6.08 -9.55 -15.84
CA CYS A 233 7.41 -8.94 -15.82
C CYS A 233 7.70 -8.22 -14.48
N SER A 234 6.72 -7.47 -13.95
CA SER A 234 6.91 -6.74 -12.69
C SER A 234 6.90 -7.63 -11.44
N SER A 235 6.57 -8.92 -11.55
CA SER A 235 6.52 -9.82 -10.39
C SER A 235 7.90 -10.29 -9.91
N TRP A 236 8.96 -10.07 -10.69
CA TRP A 236 10.29 -10.60 -10.35
C TRP A 236 11.48 -9.70 -10.71
N TYR A 237 11.22 -8.49 -11.22
CA TYR A 237 12.26 -7.51 -11.57
C TYR A 237 13.21 -7.18 -10.41
N LEU A 238 12.72 -7.25 -9.16
CA LEU A 238 13.53 -7.09 -7.94
C LEU A 238 14.71 -8.06 -7.90
N LEU A 239 14.47 -9.31 -8.33
CA LEU A 239 15.50 -10.34 -8.40
C LEU A 239 16.42 -10.12 -9.61
N ARG A 240 15.86 -9.68 -10.75
CA ARG A 240 16.68 -9.39 -11.93
C ARG A 240 17.67 -8.25 -11.68
N TYR A 241 17.34 -7.26 -10.85
CA TYR A 241 18.29 -6.21 -10.47
C TYR A 241 19.54 -6.72 -9.75
N THR A 242 19.49 -7.89 -9.10
CA THR A 242 20.64 -8.49 -8.44
C THR A 242 21.69 -9.00 -9.44
N ASP A 243 21.26 -9.29 -10.68
CA ASP A 243 22.12 -9.84 -11.72
C ASP A 243 21.62 -9.52 -13.16
N PRO A 244 21.53 -8.23 -13.52
CA PRO A 244 20.77 -7.79 -14.70
C PRO A 244 21.40 -8.18 -16.03
N HIS A 245 22.68 -8.55 -16.04
CA HIS A 245 23.46 -8.87 -17.24
C HIS A 245 23.73 -10.38 -17.38
N ASN A 246 23.11 -11.22 -16.56
CA ASN A 246 23.26 -12.67 -16.68
C ASN A 246 22.52 -13.17 -17.92
N ALA A 247 23.27 -13.68 -18.89
CA ALA A 247 22.74 -14.20 -20.14
C ALA A 247 22.41 -15.71 -20.08
N ALA A 248 22.86 -16.41 -19.03
CA ALA A 248 22.67 -17.85 -18.87
C ALA A 248 21.48 -18.20 -17.98
N GLN A 249 21.11 -17.31 -17.06
CA GLN A 249 20.06 -17.53 -16.06
C GLN A 249 19.24 -16.26 -15.84
N ALA A 250 18.06 -16.41 -15.21
CA ALA A 250 17.26 -15.28 -14.77
C ALA A 250 18.01 -14.40 -13.74
N TRP A 251 18.75 -15.03 -12.83
CA TRP A 251 19.76 -14.44 -11.95
C TRP A 251 20.62 -15.56 -11.35
N ALA A 252 21.82 -15.24 -10.86
CA ALA A 252 22.61 -16.18 -10.07
C ALA A 252 22.06 -16.27 -8.63
N PRO A 253 21.72 -17.47 -8.09
CA PRO A 253 21.11 -17.61 -6.76
C PRO A 253 21.92 -16.98 -5.63
N GLU A 254 23.26 -17.01 -5.70
CA GLU A 254 24.16 -16.42 -4.71
C GLU A 254 24.06 -14.88 -4.69
N LYS A 255 23.84 -14.25 -5.84
CA LYS A 255 23.65 -12.79 -5.91
C LYS A 255 22.28 -12.40 -5.38
N ALA A 256 21.24 -13.17 -5.70
CA ALA A 256 19.93 -12.97 -5.10
C ALA A 256 19.98 -13.15 -3.59
N ALA A 257 20.65 -14.18 -3.09
CA ALA A 257 20.78 -14.45 -1.66
C ALA A 257 21.49 -13.33 -0.89
N TYR A 258 22.45 -12.64 -1.52
CA TYR A 258 23.11 -11.48 -0.92
C TYR A 258 22.15 -10.29 -0.72
N TRP A 259 21.31 -9.99 -1.72
CA TRP A 259 20.45 -8.80 -1.73
C TRP A 259 19.05 -9.03 -1.14
N THR A 260 18.61 -10.29 -1.02
CA THR A 260 17.24 -10.61 -0.61
C THR A 260 17.16 -11.11 0.84
N PRO A 261 16.03 -10.84 1.52
CA PRO A 261 14.87 -10.07 1.07
C PRO A 261 15.16 -8.55 1.12
N LEU A 262 14.51 -7.78 0.26
CA LEU A 262 14.69 -6.34 0.18
C LEU A 262 14.31 -5.69 1.52
N ASP A 263 15.16 -4.82 2.06
CA ASP A 263 14.91 -4.20 3.37
C ASP A 263 13.66 -3.32 3.38
N MET A 264 13.48 -2.53 2.32
CA MET A 264 12.36 -1.61 2.20
C MET A 264 11.90 -1.47 0.74
N TYR A 265 10.59 -1.59 0.53
CA TYR A 265 9.94 -1.33 -0.76
C TYR A 265 8.97 -0.15 -0.59
N ILE A 266 9.12 0.88 -1.42
CA ILE A 266 8.30 2.09 -1.38
C ILE A 266 7.42 2.13 -2.63
N GLY A 267 6.10 2.22 -2.46
CA GLY A 267 5.18 2.33 -3.60
C GLY A 267 3.72 2.53 -3.19
N GLY A 268 2.91 3.12 -4.08
CA GLY A 268 1.49 3.37 -3.89
C GLY A 268 0.58 2.49 -4.76
N ASP A 269 -0.71 2.44 -4.42
CA ASP A 269 -1.84 2.01 -5.30
C ASP A 269 -1.79 0.55 -5.86
N HIS A 270 -1.09 -0.37 -5.19
CA HIS A 270 -0.78 -1.70 -5.74
C HIS A 270 -1.01 -2.91 -4.81
N ALA A 271 -1.88 -2.75 -3.80
CA ALA A 271 -2.06 -3.73 -2.72
C ALA A 271 -2.53 -5.13 -3.17
N VAL A 272 -3.52 -5.20 -4.08
CA VAL A 272 -4.19 -6.47 -4.43
C VAL A 272 -3.78 -7.07 -5.77
N ALA A 273 -2.89 -6.40 -6.51
CA ALA A 273 -2.40 -6.85 -7.81
C ALA A 273 -0.87 -7.08 -7.75
N HIS A 274 -0.07 -6.10 -8.18
CA HIS A 274 1.39 -6.20 -8.22
C HIS A 274 2.01 -6.78 -6.95
N LEU A 275 1.67 -6.27 -5.76
CA LEU A 275 2.27 -6.76 -4.50
C LEU A 275 1.85 -8.19 -4.17
N LEU A 276 0.65 -8.61 -4.57
CA LEU A 276 0.23 -10.00 -4.45
C LEU A 276 1.02 -10.89 -5.42
N TYR A 277 1.22 -10.45 -6.66
CA TYR A 277 1.94 -11.21 -7.68
C TYR A 277 3.44 -11.32 -7.40
N VAL A 278 4.07 -10.25 -6.91
CA VAL A 278 5.47 -10.26 -6.43
C VAL A 278 5.66 -11.30 -5.33
N ARG A 279 4.74 -11.37 -4.36
CA ARG A 279 4.76 -12.41 -3.32
C ARG A 279 4.54 -13.80 -3.89
N PHE A 280 3.52 -13.98 -4.73
CA PHE A 280 3.21 -15.26 -5.35
C PHE A 280 4.40 -15.83 -6.13
N TRP A 281 5.03 -15.03 -7.00
CA TRP A 281 6.19 -15.45 -7.77
C TRP A 281 7.40 -15.75 -6.87
N ASN A 282 7.64 -14.94 -5.84
CA ASN A 282 8.73 -15.20 -4.91
C ASN A 282 8.53 -16.51 -4.12
N HIS A 283 7.29 -16.86 -3.75
CA HIS A 283 6.98 -18.18 -3.15
C HIS A 283 7.28 -19.32 -4.13
N VAL A 284 6.92 -19.17 -5.42
CA VAL A 284 7.28 -20.16 -6.46
C VAL A 284 8.81 -20.30 -6.59
N PHE A 285 9.55 -19.20 -6.61
CA PHE A 285 11.01 -19.23 -6.70
C PHE A 285 11.67 -19.80 -5.45
N TYR A 286 11.10 -19.56 -4.27
CA TYR A 286 11.53 -20.16 -3.03
C TYR A 286 11.37 -21.67 -3.08
N ASP A 287 10.22 -22.18 -3.53
CA ASP A 287 9.98 -23.61 -3.68
C ASP A 287 10.93 -24.26 -4.71
N MET A 288 11.43 -23.47 -5.68
CA MET A 288 12.47 -23.86 -6.64
C MET A 288 13.91 -23.72 -6.11
N ASN A 289 14.11 -23.24 -4.88
CA ASN A 289 15.42 -22.92 -4.27
C ASN A 289 16.24 -21.85 -5.03
N LEU A 290 15.57 -20.89 -5.68
CA LEU A 290 16.22 -19.79 -6.40
C LEU A 290 16.39 -18.51 -5.55
N VAL A 291 15.74 -18.48 -4.38
CA VAL A 291 15.84 -17.41 -3.37
C VAL A 291 15.84 -18.03 -1.96
N PRO A 292 16.48 -17.39 -0.97
CA PRO A 292 16.59 -17.96 0.39
C PRO A 292 15.34 -17.76 1.26
N GLU A 293 14.46 -16.81 0.91
CA GLU A 293 13.32 -16.40 1.74
C GLU A 293 12.01 -16.35 0.94
N LYS A 294 10.89 -16.70 1.59
CA LYS A 294 9.55 -16.75 0.96
C LYS A 294 8.98 -15.37 0.69
N GLU A 295 9.20 -14.42 1.60
CA GLU A 295 8.70 -13.06 1.45
C GLU A 295 9.79 -12.16 0.85
N PRO A 296 9.52 -11.45 -0.26
CA PRO A 296 10.55 -10.72 -1.00
C PRO A 296 10.98 -9.40 -0.35
N VAL A 297 10.20 -8.89 0.61
CA VAL A 297 10.38 -7.54 1.20
C VAL A 297 10.14 -7.60 2.72
N LYS A 298 11.04 -6.98 3.51
CA LYS A 298 10.92 -6.87 4.98
C LYS A 298 9.96 -5.76 5.41
N LYS A 299 10.10 -4.55 4.85
CA LYS A 299 9.25 -3.39 5.14
C LYS A 299 8.61 -2.85 3.86
N LEU A 300 7.28 -2.84 3.83
CA LEU A 300 6.52 -2.15 2.79
C LEU A 300 6.10 -0.76 3.28
N VAL A 301 6.41 0.27 2.50
CA VAL A 301 6.02 1.65 2.76
C VAL A 301 5.04 2.07 1.68
N TYR A 302 3.78 2.22 2.06
CA TYR A 302 2.78 2.87 1.23
C TYR A 302 2.93 4.37 1.38
N HIS A 303 3.28 5.04 0.28
CA HIS A 303 3.27 6.49 0.25
C HIS A 303 1.87 7.02 -0.11
N GLY A 304 1.51 8.19 0.42
CA GLY A 304 0.31 8.91 0.05
C GLY A 304 0.38 9.48 -1.37
N LEU A 305 -0.75 9.96 -1.87
CA LEU A 305 -0.83 10.66 -3.15
C LEU A 305 -0.44 12.13 -2.98
N ILE A 306 0.34 12.64 -3.93
CA ILE A 306 0.47 14.09 -4.13
C ILE A 306 -0.70 14.54 -5.00
N GLN A 307 -1.59 15.32 -4.38
CA GLN A 307 -2.75 15.93 -5.02
C GLN A 307 -2.37 17.28 -5.62
N ALA A 308 -3.13 17.77 -6.59
CA ALA A 308 -3.00 19.14 -7.08
C ALA A 308 -3.37 20.17 -6.00
N GLU A 309 -3.13 21.46 -6.26
CA GLU A 309 -3.46 22.54 -5.30
C GLU A 309 -4.95 22.59 -4.90
N ASP A 310 -5.82 22.03 -5.74
CA ASP A 310 -7.26 21.94 -5.51
C ASP A 310 -7.69 20.70 -4.68
N GLY A 311 -6.74 19.89 -4.20
CA GLY A 311 -6.98 18.68 -3.41
C GLY A 311 -7.44 17.46 -4.22
N ARG A 312 -7.43 17.52 -5.56
CA ARG A 312 -7.77 16.37 -6.42
C ARG A 312 -6.53 15.62 -6.86
N LYS A 313 -6.67 14.30 -7.13
CA LYS A 313 -5.61 13.49 -7.74
C LYS A 313 -5.15 14.16 -9.05
N MET A 314 -3.84 14.32 -9.21
CA MET A 314 -3.27 14.83 -10.46
C MET A 314 -3.60 13.90 -11.62
N SER A 315 -4.13 14.44 -12.71
CA SER A 315 -4.43 13.67 -13.93
C SER A 315 -4.40 14.53 -15.18
N LYS A 316 -3.93 13.95 -16.28
CA LYS A 316 -3.88 14.63 -17.58
C LYS A 316 -5.26 15.09 -18.05
N SER A 317 -6.32 14.33 -17.76
CA SER A 317 -7.69 14.67 -18.13
C SER A 317 -8.26 15.89 -17.39
N LEU A 318 -7.77 16.16 -16.18
CA LEU A 318 -8.14 17.34 -15.40
C LEU A 318 -7.26 18.56 -15.69
N GLY A 319 -6.15 18.39 -16.42
CA GLY A 319 -5.19 19.46 -16.70
C GLY A 319 -4.54 20.04 -15.44
N ASN A 320 -4.55 19.29 -14.33
CA ASN A 320 -4.06 19.73 -13.02
C ASN A 320 -2.72 19.08 -12.63
N VAL A 321 -1.98 18.55 -13.61
CA VAL A 321 -0.66 17.94 -13.40
C VAL A 321 0.36 19.05 -13.24
N VAL A 322 1.20 18.96 -12.21
CA VAL A 322 2.40 19.78 -12.09
C VAL A 322 3.54 19.01 -12.73
N ASP A 323 4.19 19.59 -13.73
CA ASP A 323 5.38 18.99 -14.34
C ASP A 323 6.61 19.31 -13.47
N PRO A 324 7.33 18.29 -12.95
CA PRO A 324 8.57 18.49 -12.20
C PRO A 324 9.61 19.34 -12.94
N LEU A 325 9.69 19.22 -14.27
CA LEU A 325 10.67 19.96 -15.06
C LEU A 325 10.34 21.45 -15.11
N GLU A 326 9.07 21.81 -15.26
CA GLU A 326 8.64 23.21 -15.22
C GLU A 326 8.98 23.88 -13.88
N VAL A 327 8.85 23.14 -12.78
CA VAL A 327 9.20 23.64 -11.44
C VAL A 327 10.71 23.86 -11.30
N ILE A 328 11.52 22.94 -11.81
CA ILE A 328 12.99 23.05 -11.82
C ILE A 328 13.41 24.26 -12.65
N ASP A 329 12.89 24.38 -13.87
CA ASP A 329 13.23 25.42 -14.85
C ASP A 329 12.73 26.81 -14.45
N ALA A 330 11.73 26.90 -13.58
CA ALA A 330 11.27 28.16 -12.98
C ALA A 330 12.30 28.79 -12.01
N GLY A 331 13.46 28.16 -11.82
CA GLY A 331 14.58 28.67 -11.03
C GLY A 331 14.64 28.13 -9.60
N TYR A 332 13.77 27.19 -9.22
CA TYR A 332 13.85 26.53 -7.91
C TYR A 332 14.94 25.45 -7.86
N GLY A 333 15.19 24.77 -8.97
CA GLY A 333 16.15 23.67 -9.04
C GLY A 333 15.66 22.36 -8.40
N ALA A 334 16.40 21.29 -8.64
CA ALA A 334 16.03 19.93 -8.21
C ALA A 334 16.02 19.77 -6.68
N ASP A 335 16.95 20.39 -5.97
CA ASP A 335 17.06 20.28 -4.51
C ASP A 335 15.87 20.88 -3.77
N ALA A 336 15.38 22.03 -4.23
CA ALA A 336 14.19 22.65 -3.66
C ALA A 336 12.96 21.79 -3.89
N LEU A 337 12.80 21.20 -5.08
CA LEU A 337 11.69 20.29 -5.39
C LEU A 337 11.73 19.03 -4.51
N ARG A 338 12.86 18.33 -4.45
CA ARG A 338 13.04 17.11 -3.64
C ARG A 338 12.77 17.37 -2.16
N THR A 339 13.37 18.42 -1.62
CA THR A 339 13.20 18.80 -0.21
C THR A 339 11.75 19.21 0.05
N PHE A 340 11.09 19.86 -0.90
CA PHE A 340 9.69 20.23 -0.77
C PHE A 340 8.76 19.03 -0.72
N GLU A 341 8.90 18.07 -1.64
CA GLU A 341 8.07 16.86 -1.66
C GLU A 341 8.18 16.08 -0.35
N LEU A 342 9.40 15.97 0.20
CA LEU A 342 9.65 15.31 1.48
C LEU A 342 9.20 16.13 2.70
N PHE A 343 8.97 17.44 2.54
CA PHE A 343 8.52 18.34 3.59
C PHE A 343 7.00 18.51 3.66
N LEU A 344 6.27 18.16 2.60
CA LEU A 344 4.82 18.35 2.49
C LEU A 344 4.02 17.76 3.66
N GLY A 345 4.43 16.59 4.14
CA GLY A 345 3.73 15.88 5.20
C GLY A 345 4.34 14.50 5.48
N PRO A 346 3.70 13.70 6.34
CA PRO A 346 4.07 12.31 6.55
C PRO A 346 4.03 11.53 5.22
N ILE A 347 5.03 10.68 4.97
CA ILE A 347 5.15 9.94 3.70
C ILE A 347 3.90 9.09 3.38
N ASN A 348 3.20 8.59 4.39
CA ASN A 348 2.05 7.69 4.27
C ASN A 348 0.69 8.39 4.22
N GLU A 349 0.67 9.72 4.17
CA GLU A 349 -0.55 10.53 4.09
C GLU A 349 -0.61 11.27 2.76
N ASP A 350 -1.83 11.44 2.24
CA ASP A 350 -2.06 12.29 1.07
C ASP A 350 -1.68 13.73 1.40
N SER A 351 -1.03 14.40 0.45
CA SER A 351 -0.60 15.79 0.59
C SER A 351 -0.97 16.57 -0.66
N SER A 352 -1.35 17.84 -0.51
CA SER A 352 -1.63 18.71 -1.66
C SER A 352 -0.39 19.50 -2.05
N TRP A 353 -0.13 19.56 -3.35
CA TRP A 353 0.87 20.46 -3.91
C TRP A 353 0.59 21.91 -3.50
N SER A 354 1.65 22.70 -3.32
CA SER A 354 1.54 24.11 -2.94
C SER A 354 2.71 24.91 -3.51
N SER A 355 2.43 25.75 -4.50
CA SER A 355 3.43 26.65 -5.10
C SER A 355 4.01 27.65 -4.08
N LYS A 356 3.29 27.94 -3.00
CA LYS A 356 3.81 28.75 -1.88
C LYS A 356 4.76 27.96 -0.98
N GLY A 357 4.50 26.66 -0.83
CA GLY A 357 5.30 25.76 0.01
C GLY A 357 6.72 25.60 -0.53
N ILE A 358 6.88 25.36 -1.84
CA ILE A 358 8.21 25.23 -2.46
C ILE A 358 9.05 26.50 -2.32
N ALA A 359 8.45 27.68 -2.42
CA ALA A 359 9.16 28.94 -2.20
C ALA A 359 9.70 29.08 -0.77
N GLY A 360 9.04 28.48 0.23
CA GLY A 360 9.52 28.40 1.61
C GLY A 360 10.77 27.53 1.74
N VAL A 361 10.75 26.36 1.11
CA VAL A 361 11.90 25.43 1.09
C VAL A 361 13.08 26.03 0.34
N TYR A 362 12.84 26.67 -0.81
CA TYR A 362 13.88 27.37 -1.54
C TYR A 362 14.56 28.48 -0.71
N ARG A 363 13.78 29.26 0.05
CA ARG A 363 14.35 30.27 0.97
C ARG A 363 15.17 29.61 2.10
N PHE A 364 14.74 28.47 2.61
CA PHE A 364 15.51 27.73 3.61
C PHE A 364 16.86 27.28 3.06
N LEU A 365 16.89 26.65 1.87
CA LEU A 365 18.15 26.22 1.25
C LEU A 365 19.09 27.40 0.96
N ASN A 366 18.56 28.53 0.48
CA ASN A 366 19.35 29.76 0.31
C ASN A 366 19.91 30.29 1.63
N ARG A 367 19.20 30.13 2.75
CA ARG A 367 19.69 30.54 4.06
C ARG A 367 20.81 29.65 4.55
N VAL A 368 20.76 28.34 4.28
CA VAL A 368 21.90 27.42 4.52
C VAL A 368 23.09 27.90 3.72
N TRP A 369 22.93 28.05 2.41
CA TRP A 369 23.99 28.51 1.51
C TRP A 369 24.63 29.81 2.01
N THR A 370 23.81 30.83 2.23
CA THR A 370 24.27 32.16 2.68
C THR A 370 25.03 32.06 3.99
N LEU A 371 24.51 31.30 4.96
CA LEU A 371 25.15 31.15 6.26
C LEU A 371 26.52 30.47 6.16
N THR A 372 26.64 29.45 5.32
CA THR A 372 27.92 28.76 5.06
C THR A 372 28.90 29.65 4.30
N GLN A 373 28.44 30.44 3.32
CA GLN A 373 29.31 31.40 2.62
C GLN A 373 29.84 32.49 3.55
N GLU A 374 28.96 33.08 4.37
CA GLU A 374 29.39 34.10 5.35
C GLU A 374 30.45 33.55 6.33
N TYR A 375 30.35 32.28 6.69
CA TYR A 375 31.38 31.61 7.49
C TYR A 375 32.69 31.48 6.71
N ILE A 376 32.65 30.94 5.48
CA ILE A 376 33.83 30.76 4.61
C ILE A 376 34.56 32.09 4.37
N ASP A 377 33.82 33.18 4.16
CA ASP A 377 34.36 34.51 3.88
C ASP A 377 34.87 35.26 5.13
N SER A 378 34.67 34.70 6.34
CA SER A 378 35.07 35.34 7.59
C SER A 378 36.47 34.94 8.06
N ASP A 379 37.08 35.74 8.94
CA ASP A 379 38.47 35.53 9.40
C ASP A 379 38.62 34.46 10.51
N HIS A 380 37.51 33.93 11.07
CA HIS A 380 37.44 32.86 12.09
C HIS A 380 38.18 33.14 13.42
N ASP A 381 38.67 34.36 13.62
CA ASP A 381 39.60 34.75 14.71
C ASP A 381 38.95 34.95 16.10
N LEU A 382 37.65 34.65 16.26
CA LEU A 382 36.94 34.88 17.51
C LEU A 382 37.12 33.71 18.49
N ASP A 383 37.44 34.02 19.75
CA ASP A 383 37.42 33.06 20.86
C ASP A 383 36.03 33.09 21.53
N GLN A 384 35.17 32.15 21.13
CA GLN A 384 33.79 32.06 21.60
C GLN A 384 33.50 30.73 22.31
N PRO A 385 32.58 30.70 23.28
CA PRO A 385 32.14 29.45 23.90
C PRO A 385 31.50 28.52 22.86
N ASN A 386 32.12 27.36 22.61
CA ASN A 386 31.62 26.38 21.65
C ASN A 386 30.41 25.57 22.17
N GLN A 387 30.21 25.54 23.49
CA GLN A 387 29.27 24.61 24.12
C GLN A 387 27.80 24.73 23.61
N PRO A 388 27.21 25.93 23.41
CA PRO A 388 25.86 26.03 22.87
C PRO A 388 25.73 25.54 21.42
N LEU A 389 26.74 25.83 20.59
CA LEU A 389 26.81 25.45 19.19
C LEU A 389 26.96 23.92 19.06
N GLU A 390 27.83 23.34 19.87
CA GLU A 390 28.08 21.90 19.93
C GLU A 390 26.84 21.13 20.43
N SER A 391 26.19 21.59 21.50
CA SER A 391 24.95 20.99 22.01
C SER A 391 23.84 20.99 20.98
N LEU A 392 23.62 22.13 20.33
CA LEU A 392 22.63 22.29 19.27
C LEU A 392 22.92 21.37 18.07
N THR A 393 24.19 21.25 17.67
CA THR A 393 24.62 20.39 16.56
C THR A 393 24.32 18.92 16.87
N HIS A 394 24.75 18.42 18.02
CA HIS A 394 24.51 17.03 18.43
C HIS A 394 23.03 16.72 18.61
N ALA A 395 22.25 17.64 19.18
CA ALA A 395 20.80 17.49 19.32
C ALA A 395 20.11 17.37 17.95
N THR A 396 20.54 18.18 16.98
CA THR A 396 19.99 18.16 15.62
C THR A 396 20.37 16.88 14.89
N ILE A 397 21.63 16.45 14.96
CA ILE A 397 22.09 15.18 14.37
C ILE A 397 21.23 14.04 14.88
N LYS A 398 21.06 13.92 16.21
CA LYS A 398 20.23 12.89 16.82
C LYS A 398 18.79 12.92 16.29
N LYS A 399 18.16 14.11 16.31
CA LYS A 399 16.77 14.27 15.89
C LYS A 399 16.56 13.91 14.42
N VAL A 400 17.40 14.41 13.52
CA VAL A 400 17.30 14.17 12.09
C VAL A 400 17.53 12.69 11.78
N THR A 401 18.53 12.07 12.42
CA THR A 401 18.81 10.64 12.29
C THR A 401 17.61 9.80 12.72
N ASP A 402 17.09 10.05 13.92
CA ASP A 402 15.92 9.36 14.46
C ASP A 402 14.69 9.51 13.55
N ASP A 403 14.47 10.70 12.98
CA ASP A 403 13.35 10.99 12.08
C ASP A 403 13.50 10.31 10.71
N ILE A 404 14.71 10.23 10.14
CA ILE A 404 14.97 9.51 8.88
C ILE A 404 14.68 8.02 9.04
N TYR A 405 15.12 7.38 10.14
CA TYR A 405 14.82 5.97 10.41
C TYR A 405 13.31 5.70 10.57
N ARG A 406 12.58 6.69 11.10
CA ARG A 406 11.10 6.65 11.19
C ARG A 406 10.39 7.03 9.89
N LEU A 407 11.13 7.44 8.85
CA LEU A 407 10.58 8.00 7.60
C LEU A 407 9.75 9.27 7.82
N SER A 408 10.03 10.01 8.90
CA SER A 408 9.43 11.31 9.21
C SER A 408 10.25 12.44 8.57
N PHE A 409 10.35 12.42 7.24
CA PHE A 409 11.20 13.34 6.48
C PHE A 409 10.82 14.80 6.67
N ASN A 410 9.52 15.08 6.79
CA ASN A 410 9.00 16.41 7.06
C ASN A 410 9.49 16.99 8.40
N THR A 411 9.55 16.16 9.45
CA THR A 411 10.05 16.60 10.75
C THR A 411 11.57 16.66 10.81
N ALA A 412 12.27 15.82 10.02
CA ALA A 412 13.71 15.90 9.84
C ALA A 412 14.12 17.22 9.15
N ILE A 413 13.39 17.65 8.13
CA ILE A 413 13.61 18.93 7.44
C ILE A 413 13.23 20.10 8.36
N ALA A 414 12.11 20.00 9.11
CA ALA A 414 11.74 21.02 10.10
C ALA A 414 12.82 21.22 11.17
N ALA A 415 13.43 20.13 11.66
CA ALA A 415 14.54 20.18 12.61
C ALA A 415 15.75 20.95 12.04
N GLN A 416 16.06 20.75 10.77
CA GLN A 416 17.15 21.47 10.09
C GLN A 416 16.80 22.94 9.87
N MET A 417 15.54 23.27 9.56
CA MET A 417 15.08 24.66 9.48
C MET A 417 15.21 25.38 10.84
N GLU A 418 14.82 24.72 11.93
CA GLU A 418 15.00 25.21 13.31
C GLU A 418 16.49 25.37 13.63
N PHE A 419 17.32 24.38 13.29
CA PHE A 419 18.76 24.44 13.49
C PHE A 419 19.37 25.67 12.81
N VAL A 420 19.07 25.88 11.53
CA VAL A 420 19.53 27.07 10.79
C VAL A 420 19.00 28.35 11.43
N ASN A 421 17.75 28.39 11.92
CA ASN A 421 17.24 29.57 12.63
C ASN A 421 18.05 29.91 13.88
N GLU A 422 18.41 28.92 14.68
CA GLU A 422 19.24 29.12 15.87
C GLU A 422 20.67 29.52 15.50
N LEU A 423 21.27 28.91 14.46
CA LEU A 423 22.58 29.33 13.95
C LEU A 423 22.58 30.82 13.51
N TYR A 424 21.51 31.30 12.88
CA TYR A 424 21.38 32.73 12.55
C TYR A 424 21.29 33.65 13.76
N LYS A 425 20.91 33.15 14.94
CA LYS A 425 20.95 33.93 16.19
C LYS A 425 22.35 33.90 16.79
N ILE A 426 22.98 32.73 16.84
CA ILE A 426 24.33 32.55 17.39
C ILE A 426 25.36 33.32 16.54
N LYS A 427 25.20 33.36 15.21
CA LYS A 427 26.13 34.09 14.33
C LYS A 427 26.24 35.59 14.63
N LEU A 428 25.28 36.18 15.35
CA LEU A 428 25.33 37.58 15.76
C LEU A 428 26.53 37.87 16.66
N ASP A 429 27.03 36.86 17.36
CA ASP A 429 28.25 36.95 18.16
C ASP A 429 29.52 36.86 17.28
N GLY A 430 29.37 36.45 16.01
CA GLY A 430 30.41 36.28 15.00
C GLY A 430 30.79 34.81 14.75
N PHE A 431 31.70 34.57 13.81
CA PHE A 431 32.20 33.23 13.47
C PHE A 431 33.57 32.95 14.09
N SER A 432 33.72 31.73 14.60
CA SER A 432 35.00 31.17 15.08
C SER A 432 35.31 29.86 14.36
N ALA A 433 36.54 29.38 14.45
CA ALA A 433 36.93 28.07 13.91
C ALA A 433 36.07 26.90 14.47
N ALA A 434 35.43 27.09 15.63
CA ALA A 434 34.55 26.09 16.23
C ALA A 434 33.25 25.82 15.42
N TRP A 435 32.92 26.67 14.44
CA TRP A 435 31.78 26.49 13.56
C TRP A 435 31.98 25.46 12.45
N GLN A 436 33.23 25.11 12.12
CA GLN A 436 33.52 24.19 11.03
C GLN A 436 32.80 22.84 11.20
N PRO A 437 32.90 22.14 12.34
CA PRO A 437 32.22 20.86 12.53
C PRO A 437 30.68 20.97 12.45
N THR A 438 30.13 22.13 12.82
CA THR A 438 28.70 22.41 12.73
C THR A 438 28.25 22.53 11.28
N PHE A 439 28.98 23.24 10.43
CA PHE A 439 28.66 23.32 9.00
C PHE A 439 28.88 21.99 8.29
N GLU A 440 29.95 21.26 8.62
CA GLU A 440 30.17 19.90 8.13
C GLU A 440 29.02 18.96 8.51
N ALA A 441 28.49 19.06 9.73
CA ALA A 441 27.31 18.31 10.15
C ALA A 441 26.06 18.75 9.39
N LEU A 442 25.79 20.06 9.29
CA LEU A 442 24.63 20.61 8.58
C LEU A 442 24.59 20.14 7.11
N VAL A 443 25.71 20.23 6.40
CA VAL A 443 25.82 19.81 5.00
C VAL A 443 25.52 18.31 4.85
N ARG A 444 26.07 17.46 5.73
CA ARG A 444 25.77 16.01 5.73
C ARG A 444 24.31 15.69 6.04
N LEU A 445 23.69 16.42 6.98
CA LEU A 445 22.26 16.25 7.31
C LEU A 445 21.33 16.65 6.16
N ILE A 446 21.74 17.63 5.34
CA ILE A 446 20.98 18.13 4.19
C ILE A 446 21.07 17.20 2.98
N GLN A 447 22.20 16.50 2.80
CA GLN A 447 22.52 15.69 1.63
C GLN A 447 21.39 14.75 1.15
N PRO A 448 20.67 14.00 2.02
CA PRO A 448 19.59 13.12 1.55
C PRO A 448 18.45 13.88 0.84
N PHE A 449 18.25 15.15 1.18
CA PHE A 449 17.17 16.00 0.71
C PHE A 449 17.61 16.89 -0.46
N ALA A 450 18.74 17.59 -0.30
CA ALA A 450 19.32 18.51 -1.28
C ALA A 450 20.79 18.16 -1.60
N PRO A 451 21.04 17.05 -2.31
CA PRO A 451 22.37 16.51 -2.52
C PRO A 451 23.30 17.42 -3.34
N HIS A 452 22.77 18.19 -4.30
CA HIS A 452 23.61 18.98 -5.20
C HIS A 452 24.23 20.17 -4.45
N MET A 453 23.41 20.93 -3.72
CA MET A 453 23.85 22.03 -2.86
C MET A 453 24.78 21.52 -1.75
N ALA A 454 24.46 20.38 -1.14
CA ALA A 454 25.29 19.80 -0.09
C ALA A 454 26.69 19.43 -0.61
N ALA A 455 26.79 18.77 -1.77
CA ALA A 455 28.08 18.41 -2.36
C ALA A 455 28.94 19.63 -2.70
N GLU A 456 28.34 20.70 -3.21
CA GLU A 456 29.03 21.95 -3.52
C GLU A 456 29.56 22.64 -2.25
N LEU A 457 28.71 22.78 -1.22
CA LEU A 457 29.11 23.37 0.05
C LEU A 457 30.20 22.54 0.76
N TRP A 458 30.16 21.21 0.64
CA TRP A 458 31.20 20.33 1.19
C TRP A 458 32.58 20.64 0.60
N GLN A 459 32.67 20.82 -0.72
CA GLN A 459 33.94 21.20 -1.36
C GLN A 459 34.40 22.60 -0.95
N GLN A 460 33.46 23.55 -0.86
CA GLN A 460 33.78 24.93 -0.48
C GLN A 460 34.20 25.06 0.98
N LEU A 461 33.80 24.13 1.86
CA LEU A 461 34.33 24.00 3.23
C LEU A 461 35.76 23.41 3.27
N GLY A 462 36.37 23.12 2.12
CA GLY A 462 37.77 22.70 2.00
C GLY A 462 37.99 21.19 1.91
N HIS A 463 36.94 20.40 1.61
CA HIS A 463 37.06 18.96 1.46
C HIS A 463 37.24 18.52 0.00
N ASP A 464 38.23 17.68 -0.26
CA ASP A 464 38.47 17.09 -1.59
C ASP A 464 37.64 15.82 -1.86
N SER A 465 37.01 15.25 -0.81
CA SER A 465 36.22 14.02 -0.92
C SER A 465 34.82 14.28 -1.50
N GLN A 466 34.26 13.27 -2.17
CA GLN A 466 32.84 13.30 -2.52
C GLN A 466 32.01 12.99 -1.28
N LEU A 467 31.02 13.85 -1.01
CA LEU A 467 30.15 13.75 0.16
C LEU A 467 29.40 12.41 0.23
N ASP A 468 29.11 11.77 -0.91
CA ASP A 468 28.45 10.46 -1.01
C ASP A 468 29.21 9.31 -0.35
N PHE A 469 30.52 9.48 -0.10
CA PHE A 469 31.36 8.48 0.56
C PHE A 469 31.82 8.89 1.96
N VAL A 470 31.21 9.94 2.52
CA VAL A 470 31.51 10.41 3.88
C VAL A 470 30.52 9.78 4.86
N ASP A 471 31.01 9.34 6.02
CA ASP A 471 30.17 8.76 7.05
C ASP A 471 29.13 9.76 7.58
N TRP A 472 27.94 9.24 7.88
CA TRP A 472 26.86 9.99 8.51
C TRP A 472 27.33 10.61 9.83
N PRO A 473 26.98 11.88 10.15
CA PRO A 473 27.44 12.53 11.37
C PRO A 473 26.96 11.78 12.62
N GLU A 474 27.87 11.57 13.56
CA GLU A 474 27.57 10.98 14.86
C GLU A 474 27.23 12.05 15.91
N TRP A 475 26.46 11.67 16.93
CA TRP A 475 26.17 12.55 18.06
C TRP A 475 26.70 12.00 19.39
N ASP A 476 26.97 12.92 20.32
CA ASP A 476 27.35 12.61 21.70
C ASP A 476 26.22 13.02 22.65
N GLU A 477 25.60 12.03 23.30
CA GLU A 477 24.52 12.25 24.28
C GLU A 477 24.95 13.15 25.44
N GLN A 478 26.24 13.18 25.81
CA GLN A 478 26.73 14.03 26.90
C GLN A 478 26.78 15.50 26.53
N LYS A 479 26.85 15.80 25.22
CA LYS A 479 26.90 17.16 24.69
C LYS A 479 25.52 17.72 24.40
N ILE A 480 24.49 16.88 24.31
CA ILE A 480 23.08 17.29 24.23
C ILE A 480 22.66 17.80 25.62
N ILE A 481 23.08 19.01 25.94
CA ILE A 481 22.80 19.64 27.23
C ILE A 481 21.60 20.57 27.02
N SER A 482 20.45 20.19 27.58
CA SER A 482 19.37 21.12 27.87
C SER A 482 19.59 21.58 29.30
N GLU A 483 20.34 22.67 29.53
CA GLU A 483 20.58 23.17 30.89
C GLU A 483 19.26 23.44 31.62
N ASN A 484 18.23 23.82 30.85
CA ASN A 484 16.86 23.96 31.30
C ASN A 484 15.92 23.11 30.43
N MET A 485 14.94 22.48 31.04
CA MET A 485 13.80 21.85 30.39
C MET A 485 12.53 22.66 30.62
N THR A 486 11.66 22.67 29.62
CA THR A 486 10.37 23.35 29.69
C THR A 486 9.29 22.39 30.18
N ILE A 487 8.68 22.68 31.32
CA ILE A 487 7.54 21.92 31.86
C ILE A 487 6.25 22.70 31.67
N VAL A 488 5.33 22.14 30.89
CA VAL A 488 3.99 22.72 30.72
C VAL A 488 3.13 22.36 31.94
N VAL A 489 2.55 23.38 32.58
CA VAL A 489 1.67 23.20 33.74
C VAL A 489 0.22 23.38 33.33
N GLN A 490 -0.60 22.38 33.64
CA GLN A 490 -2.05 22.37 33.38
C GLN A 490 -2.85 22.27 34.67
N VAL A 491 -4.04 22.89 34.67
CA VAL A 491 -5.06 22.72 35.73
C VAL A 491 -6.34 22.22 35.10
N ASN A 492 -6.84 21.05 35.53
CA ASN A 492 -7.98 20.34 34.93
C ASN A 492 -7.91 20.27 33.40
N GLY A 493 -6.73 19.91 32.88
CA GLY A 493 -6.46 19.70 31.44
C GLY A 493 -6.26 20.98 30.61
N LYS A 494 -6.30 22.17 31.21
CA LYS A 494 -6.04 23.44 30.50
C LYS A 494 -4.68 24.01 30.89
N VAL A 495 -3.87 24.43 29.91
CA VAL A 495 -2.54 25.04 30.14
C VAL A 495 -2.69 26.37 30.89
N ARG A 496 -1.87 26.55 31.93
CA ARG A 496 -1.88 27.74 32.81
C ARG A 496 -0.51 28.36 32.98
N ALA A 497 0.56 27.60 32.87
CA ALA A 497 1.90 28.15 32.89
C ALA A 497 2.86 27.24 32.12
N THR A 498 4.04 27.77 31.90
CA THR A 498 5.20 27.07 31.37
C THR A 498 6.35 27.42 32.31
N LEU A 499 7.02 26.41 32.86
CA LEU A 499 8.16 26.58 33.75
C LEU A 499 9.43 26.22 33.00
N GLU A 500 10.46 27.04 33.12
CA GLU A 500 11.83 26.64 32.81
C GLU A 500 12.47 26.14 34.10
N VAL A 501 12.92 24.88 34.10
CA VAL A 501 13.52 24.22 35.25
C VAL A 501 14.79 23.52 34.81
N SER A 502 15.77 23.41 35.69
CA SER A 502 17.00 22.66 35.37
C SER A 502 16.68 21.22 34.95
N ALA A 503 17.44 20.64 34.02
CA ALA A 503 17.21 19.25 33.57
C ALA A 503 17.36 18.19 34.67
N ASP A 504 18.07 18.52 35.76
CA ASP A 504 18.22 17.70 36.97
C ASP A 504 17.18 18.01 38.07
N ALA A 505 16.24 18.93 37.82
CA ALA A 505 15.25 19.33 38.80
C ALA A 505 14.38 18.13 39.21
N THR A 506 14.27 17.93 40.53
CA THR A 506 13.46 16.85 41.09
C THR A 506 11.97 17.11 40.86
N GLU A 507 11.17 16.04 40.81
CA GLU A 507 9.71 16.14 40.67
C GLU A 507 9.10 17.07 41.75
N ASP A 508 9.60 17.04 42.97
CA ASP A 508 9.12 17.88 44.08
C ASP A 508 9.49 19.36 43.91
N ALA A 509 10.67 19.65 43.36
CA ALA A 509 11.05 21.02 43.03
C ALA A 509 10.13 21.58 41.93
N ILE A 510 9.86 20.79 40.88
CA ILE A 510 8.97 21.18 39.76
C ILE A 510 7.54 21.39 40.25
N LYS A 511 7.02 20.50 41.10
CA LYS A 511 5.70 20.66 41.75
C LYS A 511 5.63 21.95 42.57
N SER A 512 6.66 22.23 43.36
CA SER A 512 6.70 23.43 44.20
C SER A 512 6.70 24.71 43.36
N MET A 513 7.51 24.75 42.30
CA MET A 513 7.53 25.87 41.35
C MET A 513 6.18 26.05 40.63
N ALA A 514 5.52 24.95 40.26
CA ALA A 514 4.20 25.00 39.63
C ALA A 514 3.11 25.53 40.56
N LEU A 515 3.11 25.12 41.83
CA LEU A 515 2.13 25.57 42.83
C LEU A 515 2.38 27.01 43.30
N ALA A 516 3.62 27.49 43.22
CA ALA A 516 4.01 28.87 43.50
C ALA A 516 3.79 29.82 42.31
N ASN A 517 3.51 29.32 41.11
CA ASN A 517 3.27 30.15 39.94
C ASN A 517 1.94 30.90 40.06
N GLU A 518 1.99 32.24 40.03
CA GLU A 518 0.82 33.10 40.27
C GLU A 518 -0.39 32.76 39.39
N ASN A 519 -0.18 32.44 38.11
CA ASN A 519 -1.28 32.11 37.21
C ASN A 519 -1.87 30.73 37.50
N VAL A 520 -1.05 29.77 37.92
CA VAL A 520 -1.53 28.45 38.36
C VAL A 520 -2.33 28.60 39.64
N THR A 521 -1.81 29.30 40.66
CA THR A 521 -2.47 29.51 41.96
C THR A 521 -3.86 30.15 41.80
N ARG A 522 -4.03 31.12 40.89
CA ARG A 522 -5.35 31.72 40.58
C ARG A 522 -6.42 30.71 40.15
N HIS A 523 -6.00 29.57 39.61
CA HIS A 523 -6.88 28.51 39.14
C HIS A 523 -7.03 27.35 40.14
N LEU A 524 -6.26 27.36 41.24
CA LEU A 524 -6.40 26.43 42.36
C LEU A 524 -7.41 27.01 43.36
N LYS A 525 -8.70 26.80 43.11
CA LYS A 525 -9.79 27.25 44.01
C LYS A 525 -9.95 26.38 45.26
N ALA A 526 -9.25 25.24 45.31
CA ALA A 526 -9.22 24.29 46.41
C ALA A 526 -7.87 23.53 46.39
N GLU A 527 -7.59 22.72 47.41
CA GLU A 527 -6.39 21.88 47.42
C GLU A 527 -6.42 20.87 46.25
N PRO A 528 -5.27 20.64 45.57
CA PRO A 528 -5.18 19.64 44.52
C PRO A 528 -5.53 18.24 45.02
N LYS A 529 -6.47 17.56 44.35
CA LYS A 529 -6.80 16.14 44.61
C LYS A 529 -5.73 15.20 44.08
N LYS A 530 -5.07 15.58 42.97
CA LYS A 530 -4.03 14.79 42.33
C LYS A 530 -3.10 15.68 41.52
N VAL A 531 -1.79 15.44 41.62
CA VAL A 531 -0.78 16.05 40.77
C VAL A 531 -0.10 14.95 39.97
N ILE A 532 -0.16 15.04 38.65
CA ILE A 532 0.40 14.04 37.73
C ILE A 532 1.59 14.68 37.04
N TYR A 533 2.78 14.16 37.30
CA TYR A 533 3.99 14.56 36.60
C TYR A 533 4.31 13.54 35.51
N ILE A 534 4.41 14.02 34.27
CA ILE A 534 4.97 13.28 33.14
C ILE A 534 6.39 13.79 32.97
N LYS A 535 7.36 12.92 33.29
CA LYS A 535 8.78 13.24 33.33
C LYS A 535 9.22 14.04 32.10
N ASN A 536 9.84 15.19 32.35
CA ASN A 536 10.43 16.11 31.37
C ASN A 536 9.45 16.68 30.33
N LYS A 537 8.13 16.64 30.60
CA LYS A 537 7.11 17.13 29.65
C LYS A 537 6.03 18.00 30.29
N LEU A 538 5.36 17.49 31.32
CA LEU A 538 4.08 18.06 31.75
C LEU A 538 3.84 17.84 33.24
N LEU A 539 3.24 18.83 33.88
CA LEU A 539 2.65 18.70 35.21
C LEU A 539 1.16 19.06 35.15
N SER A 540 0.28 18.08 35.42
CA SER A 540 -1.17 18.25 35.41
C SER A 540 -1.73 18.22 36.83
N ILE A 541 -2.38 19.31 37.23
CA ILE A 541 -3.00 19.48 38.54
C ILE A 541 -4.51 19.27 38.41
N VAL A 542 -5.04 18.31 39.16
CA VAL A 542 -6.47 18.01 39.24
C VAL A 542 -7.02 18.61 40.53
N VAL A 543 -8.01 19.50 40.40
CA VAL A 543 -8.68 20.21 41.51
C VAL A 543 -10.12 19.73 41.62
#